data_AF-A0A2V1AEN3-F1
#
_entry.id   AF-A0A2V1AEN3-F1
#
_cell.length_a   1.000
_cell.length_b   1.000
_cell.length_c   1.000
_cell.angle_alpha   90.00
_cell.angle_beta   90.00
_cell.angle_gamma   90.00
#
_symmetry.space_group_name_H-M   'P 1'
#
loop_
_entity.id
_entity.type
_entity.pdbx_description
1 polymer ?
#
loop_
_entity_poly.entity_id
_entity_poly.type
_entity_poly.pdbx_seq_one_letter_code
_entity_poly.pdbx_strand_id
1 'polypeptide(L)'
;MTWEDKWLVKYNKREIPNENVFPNVSVFNRKLYTFGGKEEVYIKFDHVDDYIKSYDELAMWDTYSCIFRVSKDDYIIVSRNSDKYAVIGKLSDRYVKKNNLGQYDVQIRNPDEYELNHLSDVFDNEKELTYDLLSEYAELRVKARFDAYMNDVKCGYVPKSQATESPEVNT
;
A
#
# COMPACT_ATOMS: atom_id res chain seq x y z
N MET A 1 10.56 -22.06 -10.00
CA MET A 1 9.81 -20.87 -10.44
C MET A 1 9.58 -20.03 -9.20
N THR A 2 10.00 -18.78 -9.21
CA THR A 2 9.83 -17.86 -8.08
C THR A 2 8.38 -17.36 -8.02
N TRP A 3 7.97 -16.75 -6.91
CA TRP A 3 6.68 -16.06 -6.87
C TRP A 3 6.63 -14.92 -7.90
N GLU A 4 7.75 -14.25 -8.16
CA GLU A 4 7.87 -13.19 -9.16
C GLU A 4 7.57 -13.73 -10.57
N ASP A 5 8.11 -14.91 -10.90
CA ASP A 5 7.89 -15.59 -12.18
C ASP A 5 6.42 -15.93 -12.44
N LYS A 6 5.64 -16.16 -11.38
CA LYS A 6 4.22 -16.54 -11.50
C LYS A 6 3.28 -15.35 -11.39
N TRP A 7 3.61 -14.43 -10.48
CA TRP A 7 2.72 -13.35 -10.09
C TRP A 7 3.04 -12.00 -10.70
N LEU A 8 4.28 -11.80 -11.12
CA LEU A 8 4.72 -10.54 -11.70
C LEU A 8 5.12 -10.63 -13.17
N VAL A 9 5.40 -11.82 -13.72
CA VAL A 9 5.84 -11.98 -15.14
C VAL A 9 4.70 -11.89 -16.15
N LYS A 10 3.44 -12.06 -15.72
CA LYS A 10 2.28 -11.90 -16.62
C LYS A 10 2.04 -10.44 -17.05
N TYR A 11 2.70 -9.47 -16.43
CA TYR A 11 2.42 -8.04 -16.59
C TYR A 11 3.70 -7.25 -16.80
N ASN A 12 3.62 -6.22 -17.64
CA ASN A 12 4.66 -5.23 -17.74
C ASN A 12 4.72 -4.44 -16.43
N LYS A 13 5.93 -3.99 -16.06
CA LYS A 13 6.16 -3.30 -14.80
C LYS A 13 6.75 -1.94 -15.07
N ARG A 14 6.23 -0.94 -14.37
CA ARG A 14 6.87 0.37 -14.23
C ARG A 14 7.59 0.42 -12.89
N GLU A 15 8.90 0.58 -12.94
CA GLU A 15 9.71 0.88 -11.75
C GLU A 15 9.31 2.24 -11.16
N ILE A 16 9.25 2.31 -9.84
CA ILE A 16 8.99 3.54 -9.11
C ILE A 16 10.32 4.07 -8.58
N PRO A 17 10.75 5.28 -9.00
CA PRO A 17 11.99 5.87 -8.51
C PRO A 17 11.97 6.03 -6.99
N ASN A 18 13.07 5.65 -6.33
CA ASN A 18 13.26 5.86 -4.90
C ASN A 18 13.78 7.27 -4.62
N GLU A 19 12.95 8.28 -4.89
CA GLU A 19 13.26 9.71 -4.72
C GLU A 19 12.36 10.38 -3.68
N ASN A 20 12.84 11.48 -3.11
CA ASN A 20 12.05 12.27 -2.18
C ASN A 20 11.05 13.16 -2.93
N VAL A 21 9.76 12.91 -2.75
CA VAL A 21 8.65 13.59 -3.44
C VAL A 21 7.95 14.61 -2.53
N PHE A 22 8.66 15.18 -1.55
CA PHE A 22 8.10 16.02 -0.47
C PHE A 22 7.19 17.22 -0.88
N PRO A 23 7.17 17.76 -2.12
CA PRO A 23 6.13 18.72 -2.51
C PRO A 23 4.88 18.12 -3.19
N ASN A 24 4.82 16.82 -3.50
CA ASN A 24 3.78 16.20 -4.34
C ASN A 24 2.72 15.41 -3.57
N VAL A 25 2.62 15.62 -2.25
CA VAL A 25 1.70 14.87 -1.38
C VAL A 25 0.31 15.50 -1.38
N SER A 26 -0.51 15.17 -2.39
CA SER A 26 -1.93 15.55 -2.37
C SER A 26 -2.71 14.73 -1.33
N VAL A 27 -3.86 15.27 -0.89
CA VAL A 27 -4.82 14.51 -0.06
C VAL A 27 -5.27 13.22 -0.75
N PHE A 28 -5.37 13.23 -2.09
CA PHE A 28 -5.71 12.08 -2.89
C PHE A 28 -4.63 10.98 -2.80
N ASN A 29 -3.35 11.35 -2.77
CA ASN A 29 -2.25 10.38 -2.84
C ASN A 29 -1.67 9.98 -1.48
N ARG A 30 -2.20 10.49 -0.36
CA ARG A 30 -1.65 10.26 0.98
C ARG A 30 -1.44 8.77 1.35
N LYS A 31 -2.22 7.85 0.78
CA LYS A 31 -2.10 6.39 1.01
C LYS A 31 -0.85 5.77 0.38
N LEU A 32 -0.34 6.37 -0.68
CA LEU A 32 0.81 5.87 -1.43
C LEU A 32 2.14 6.16 -0.73
N TYR A 33 2.14 7.14 0.16
CA TYR A 33 3.36 7.67 0.71
C TYR A 33 3.80 6.98 1.98
N THR A 34 5.11 6.89 2.10
CA THR A 34 5.78 6.52 3.32
C THR A 34 6.62 7.69 3.78
N PHE A 35 6.49 8.03 5.06
CA PHE A 35 7.21 9.13 5.69
C PHE A 35 8.50 8.60 6.31
N GLY A 36 9.63 9.10 5.81
CA GLY A 36 10.99 8.78 6.28
C GLY A 36 11.42 9.63 7.47
N GLY A 37 12.74 9.75 7.67
CA GLY A 37 13.32 10.74 8.58
C GLY A 37 13.54 12.08 7.86
N LYS A 38 13.84 13.16 8.58
CA LYS A 38 14.20 14.48 7.99
C LYS A 38 13.31 14.91 6.81
N GLU A 39 11.99 14.93 7.01
CA GLU A 39 11.04 15.38 5.97
C GLU A 39 11.07 14.58 4.65
N GLU A 40 11.60 13.35 4.66
CA GLU A 40 11.55 12.48 3.48
C GLU A 40 10.15 11.92 3.26
N VAL A 41 9.65 12.00 2.03
CA VAL A 41 8.46 11.28 1.59
C VAL A 41 8.76 10.54 0.31
N TYR A 42 8.45 9.26 0.27
CA TYR A 42 8.64 8.42 -0.91
C TYR A 42 7.40 7.57 -1.16
N ILE A 43 7.23 7.09 -2.39
CA ILE A 43 6.15 6.18 -2.75
C ILE A 43 6.48 4.78 -2.21
N LYS A 44 5.51 4.11 -1.59
CA LYS A 44 5.71 2.84 -0.88
C LYS A 44 5.99 1.62 -1.77
N PHE A 45 6.03 1.80 -3.09
CA PHE A 45 6.18 0.73 -4.08
C PHE A 45 7.59 0.75 -4.69
N ASP A 46 8.14 -0.43 -5.01
CA ASP A 46 9.33 -0.55 -5.86
C ASP A 46 8.96 -0.57 -7.34
N HIS A 47 7.88 -1.25 -7.68
CA HIS A 47 7.31 -1.27 -9.01
C HIS A 47 5.80 -1.50 -8.95
N VAL A 48 5.12 -1.07 -10.00
CA VAL A 48 3.68 -1.23 -10.19
C VAL A 48 3.38 -1.78 -11.57
N ASP A 49 2.20 -2.36 -11.74
CA ASP A 49 1.66 -2.73 -13.05
C ASP A 49 1.63 -1.51 -13.97
N ASP A 50 2.17 -1.63 -15.19
CA ASP A 50 2.28 -0.50 -16.13
C ASP A 50 0.93 -0.04 -16.71
N TYR A 51 -0.13 -0.84 -16.54
CA TYR A 51 -1.51 -0.49 -16.84
C TYR A 51 -1.96 0.75 -16.04
N ILE A 52 -1.34 0.98 -14.88
CA ILE A 52 -1.63 2.12 -14.00
C ILE A 52 -0.96 3.39 -14.55
N LYS A 53 -1.76 4.30 -15.08
CA LYS A 53 -1.30 5.45 -15.86
C LYS A 53 -0.82 6.61 -15.00
N SER A 54 -1.32 6.75 -13.77
CA SER A 54 -0.98 7.86 -12.87
C SER A 54 -0.90 7.44 -11.41
N TYR A 55 -0.34 8.32 -10.56
CA TYR A 55 -0.37 8.11 -9.11
C TYR A 55 -1.78 8.25 -8.53
N ASP A 56 -2.66 9.05 -9.13
CA ASP A 56 -4.05 9.13 -8.66
C ASP A 56 -4.81 7.82 -8.94
N GLU A 57 -4.60 7.20 -10.11
CA GLU A 57 -5.07 5.84 -10.37
C GLU A 57 -4.47 4.86 -9.34
N LEU A 58 -3.15 4.91 -9.13
CA LEU A 58 -2.49 4.01 -8.16
C LEU A 58 -3.09 4.14 -6.75
N ALA A 59 -3.41 5.36 -6.31
CA ALA A 59 -4.03 5.62 -5.01
C ALA A 59 -5.45 5.07 -4.93
N MET A 60 -6.21 5.17 -6.02
CA MET A 60 -7.52 4.51 -6.15
C MET A 60 -7.36 2.99 -6.03
N TRP A 61 -6.49 2.37 -6.83
CA TRP A 61 -6.24 0.93 -6.84
C TRP A 61 -5.83 0.40 -5.47
N ASP A 62 -4.91 1.09 -4.80
CA ASP A 62 -4.46 0.73 -3.47
C ASP A 62 -5.55 0.92 -2.39
N THR A 63 -6.64 1.65 -2.65
CA THR A 63 -7.69 1.89 -1.65
C THR A 63 -8.40 0.61 -1.24
N TYR A 64 -8.73 -0.25 -2.20
CA TYR A 64 -9.45 -1.52 -2.01
C TYR A 64 -8.53 -2.75 -2.12
N SER A 65 -7.25 -2.55 -1.84
CA SER A 65 -6.26 -3.59 -1.93
C SER A 65 -6.04 -4.30 -0.61
N CYS A 66 -5.38 -5.46 -0.69
CA CYS A 66 -4.85 -6.19 0.44
C CYS A 66 -3.34 -6.44 0.26
N ILE A 67 -2.63 -6.56 1.38
CA ILE A 67 -1.20 -6.90 1.38
C ILE A 67 -1.07 -8.41 1.44
N PHE A 68 -0.38 -9.00 0.46
CA PHE A 68 0.03 -10.40 0.51
C PHE A 68 1.52 -10.49 0.81
N ARG A 69 1.88 -11.35 1.76
CA ARG A 69 3.26 -11.77 1.97
C ARG A 69 3.55 -12.92 1.02
N VAL A 70 4.61 -12.80 0.23
CA VAL A 70 4.94 -13.77 -0.85
C VAL A 70 6.30 -14.41 -0.68
N SER A 71 7.14 -13.82 0.17
CA SER A 71 8.36 -14.44 0.67
C SER A 71 8.62 -14.00 2.12
N LYS A 72 9.78 -14.36 2.67
CA LYS A 72 10.20 -13.88 3.98
C LYS A 72 10.21 -12.35 4.05
N ASP A 73 10.71 -11.71 3.00
CA ASP A 73 11.01 -10.27 2.97
C ASP A 73 10.15 -9.51 1.93
N ASP A 74 9.49 -10.21 1.02
CA ASP A 74 8.71 -9.62 -0.06
C ASP A 74 7.20 -9.57 0.24
N TYR A 75 6.61 -8.43 -0.10
CA TYR A 75 5.19 -8.16 0.01
C TYR A 75 4.67 -7.50 -1.26
N ILE A 76 3.46 -7.87 -1.66
CA ILE A 76 2.76 -7.26 -2.79
C ILE A 76 1.41 -6.71 -2.38
N ILE A 77 0.92 -5.78 -3.19
CA ILE A 77 -0.43 -5.24 -3.10
C ILE A 77 -1.29 -5.92 -4.16
N VAL A 78 -2.42 -6.49 -3.72
CA VAL A 78 -3.34 -7.24 -4.56
C VAL A 78 -4.73 -6.61 -4.49
N SER A 79 -5.34 -6.36 -5.63
CA SER A 79 -6.76 -6.01 -5.75
C SER A 79 -7.58 -7.28 -5.92
N ARG A 80 -8.80 -7.28 -5.38
CA ARG A 80 -9.75 -8.40 -5.48
C ARG A 80 -11.12 -7.90 -5.88
N ASN A 81 -11.74 -8.60 -6.83
CA ASN A 81 -13.15 -8.48 -7.14
C ASN A 81 -13.74 -9.88 -7.32
N SER A 82 -14.70 -10.23 -6.45
CA SER A 82 -15.25 -11.58 -6.36
C SER A 82 -14.13 -12.63 -6.22
N ASP A 83 -13.92 -13.50 -7.21
CA ASP A 83 -12.88 -14.52 -7.18
C ASP A 83 -11.64 -14.16 -8.01
N LYS A 84 -11.62 -12.96 -8.63
CA LYS A 84 -10.49 -12.49 -9.42
C LYS A 84 -9.52 -11.69 -8.57
N TYR A 85 -8.24 -11.97 -8.76
CA TYR A 85 -7.13 -11.28 -8.10
C TYR A 85 -6.20 -10.68 -9.13
N ALA A 86 -5.71 -9.46 -8.89
CA ALA A 86 -4.69 -8.81 -9.73
C ALA A 86 -3.65 -8.12 -8.85
N VAL A 87 -2.39 -8.17 -9.29
CA VAL A 87 -1.30 -7.51 -8.58
C VAL A 87 -1.24 -6.05 -9.01
N ILE A 88 -1.24 -5.15 -8.04
CA ILE A 88 -1.05 -3.71 -8.26
C ILE A 88 0.45 -3.39 -8.31
N GLY A 89 1.24 -3.99 -7.42
CA GLY A 89 2.68 -3.75 -7.36
C GLY A 89 3.36 -4.40 -6.15
N LYS A 90 4.69 -4.33 -6.12
CA LYS A 90 5.53 -4.80 -5.01
C LYS A 90 5.82 -3.65 -4.07
N LEU A 91 5.71 -3.90 -2.77
CA LEU A 91 6.08 -2.94 -1.74
C LEU A 91 7.59 -2.79 -1.68
N SER A 92 8.04 -1.56 -1.43
CA SER A 92 9.46 -1.26 -1.30
C SER A 92 10.05 -1.80 -0.03
N ASP A 93 11.29 -2.25 -0.12
CA ASP A 93 12.12 -2.64 1.03
C ASP A 93 12.07 -1.60 2.15
N ARG A 94 12.11 -0.32 1.76
CA ARG A 94 12.08 0.81 2.68
C ARG A 94 10.73 0.88 3.41
N TYR A 95 9.61 0.72 2.69
CA TYR A 95 8.28 0.65 3.31
C TYR A 95 8.14 -0.53 4.27
N VAL A 96 8.58 -1.72 3.84
CA VAL A 96 8.54 -2.96 4.63
C VAL A 96 9.30 -2.79 5.95
N LYS A 97 10.55 -2.28 5.88
CA LYS A 97 11.40 -2.04 7.06
C LYS A 97 10.84 -0.95 7.97
N LYS A 98 10.43 0.20 7.41
CA LYS A 98 9.92 1.34 8.19
C LYS A 98 8.67 0.99 8.99
N ASN A 99 7.79 0.18 8.41
CA ASN A 99 6.54 -0.26 9.07
C ASN A 99 6.71 -1.58 9.83
N ASN A 100 7.92 -2.14 9.85
CA ASN A 100 8.25 -3.40 10.50
C ASN A 100 7.25 -4.51 10.14
N LEU A 101 6.93 -4.66 8.85
CA LEU A 101 5.87 -5.60 8.42
C LEU A 101 6.22 -7.06 8.77
N GLY A 102 7.51 -7.39 8.86
CA GLY A 102 7.98 -8.71 9.27
C GLY A 102 7.67 -9.11 10.71
N GLN A 103 7.24 -8.17 11.56
CA GLN A 103 6.83 -8.48 12.95
C GLN A 103 5.48 -9.20 13.02
N TYR A 104 4.66 -9.09 11.97
CA TYR A 104 3.36 -9.72 11.94
C TYR A 104 3.52 -11.16 11.46
N ASP A 105 2.90 -12.09 12.19
CA ASP A 105 2.86 -13.51 11.82
C ASP A 105 1.88 -13.75 10.66
N VAL A 106 2.18 -13.17 9.51
CA VAL A 106 1.40 -13.29 8.28
C VAL A 106 1.90 -14.49 7.50
N GLN A 107 0.99 -15.41 7.19
CA GLN A 107 1.24 -16.57 6.33
C GLN A 107 1.77 -16.13 4.96
N ILE A 108 2.84 -16.78 4.51
CA ILE A 108 3.35 -16.65 3.14
C ILE A 108 2.36 -17.32 2.19
N ARG A 109 1.83 -16.57 1.22
CA ARG A 109 0.87 -17.07 0.25
C ARG A 109 1.58 -17.89 -0.83
N ASN A 110 1.04 -19.06 -1.12
CA ASN A 110 1.56 -19.90 -2.19
C ASN A 110 1.08 -19.34 -3.54
N PRO A 111 1.98 -19.06 -4.48
CA PRO A 111 1.59 -18.54 -5.78
C PRO A 111 0.72 -19.49 -6.61
N ASP A 112 0.70 -20.78 -6.29
CA ASP A 112 -0.11 -21.79 -6.97
C ASP A 112 -1.58 -21.82 -6.56
N GLU A 113 -1.94 -21.22 -5.42
CA GLU A 113 -3.31 -21.23 -4.89
C GLU A 113 -4.21 -20.15 -5.50
N TYR A 114 -3.64 -19.22 -6.28
CA TYR A 114 -4.34 -18.06 -6.82
C TYR A 114 -4.16 -17.95 -8.33
N GLU A 115 -5.27 -17.78 -9.02
CA GLU A 115 -5.27 -17.40 -10.44
C GLU A 115 -5.26 -15.87 -10.56
N LEU A 116 -4.12 -15.34 -11.01
CA LEU A 116 -4.00 -13.91 -11.26
C LEU A 116 -4.51 -13.53 -12.65
N ASN A 117 -5.31 -12.47 -12.63
CA ASN A 117 -5.98 -11.84 -13.75
C ASN A 117 -5.32 -10.49 -14.04
N HIS A 118 -5.49 -9.98 -15.26
CA HIS A 118 -5.03 -8.64 -15.58
C HIS A 118 -5.78 -7.61 -14.73
N LEU A 119 -5.12 -6.49 -14.40
CA LEU A 119 -5.71 -5.49 -13.52
C LEU A 119 -7.04 -4.93 -14.06
N SER A 120 -7.16 -4.83 -15.39
CA SER A 120 -8.41 -4.47 -16.10
C SER A 120 -9.55 -5.47 -15.96
N ASP A 121 -9.30 -6.71 -15.58
CA ASP A 121 -10.33 -7.75 -15.46
C ASP A 121 -10.93 -7.83 -14.06
N VAL A 122 -10.22 -7.26 -13.09
CA VAL A 122 -10.61 -7.19 -11.68
C VAL A 122 -11.41 -5.92 -11.42
N PHE A 123 -11.11 -4.84 -12.11
CA PHE A 123 -11.84 -3.58 -11.97
C PHE A 123 -12.75 -3.38 -13.15
N ASP A 124 -13.91 -2.79 -12.90
CA ASP A 124 -14.83 -2.40 -13.95
C ASP A 124 -14.17 -1.27 -14.76
N ASN A 125 -13.53 -1.68 -15.85
CA ASN A 125 -12.70 -0.94 -16.78
C ASN A 125 -13.47 0.10 -17.62
N GLU A 126 -14.76 0.28 -17.35
CA GLU A 126 -15.58 1.35 -17.93
C GLU A 126 -15.47 2.69 -17.19
N LYS A 127 -14.86 2.72 -16.00
CA LYS A 127 -14.68 3.97 -15.25
C LYS A 127 -13.30 4.55 -15.52
N GLU A 128 -13.22 5.48 -16.46
CA GLU A 128 -12.11 6.45 -16.48
C GLU A 128 -12.00 7.11 -15.10
N LEU A 129 -10.79 7.42 -14.66
CA LEU A 129 -10.58 8.14 -13.41
C LEU A 129 -11.26 9.51 -13.50
N THR A 130 -12.32 9.72 -12.73
CA THR A 130 -13.00 11.00 -12.60
C THR A 130 -12.66 11.68 -11.28
N TYR A 131 -12.91 12.99 -11.21
CA TYR A 131 -12.81 13.74 -9.96
C TYR A 131 -13.69 13.14 -8.85
N ASP A 132 -14.95 12.82 -9.17
CA ASP A 132 -15.91 12.29 -8.19
C ASP A 132 -15.42 10.96 -7.61
N LEU A 133 -14.90 10.08 -8.48
CA LEU A 133 -14.34 8.80 -8.08
C LEU A 133 -13.11 8.97 -7.18
N LEU A 134 -12.17 9.85 -7.58
CA LEU A 134 -10.97 10.14 -6.80
C LEU A 134 -11.32 10.76 -5.42
N SER A 135 -12.32 11.65 -5.40
CA SER A 135 -12.84 12.29 -4.19
C SER A 135 -13.51 11.30 -3.25
N GLU A 136 -14.40 10.45 -3.77
CA GLU A 136 -15.06 9.39 -2.99
C GLU A 136 -14.02 8.50 -2.33
N TYR A 137 -13.01 8.05 -3.08
CA TYR A 137 -11.96 7.21 -2.52
C TYR A 137 -11.11 7.93 -1.47
N ALA A 138 -10.78 9.21 -1.68
CA ALA A 138 -10.07 9.99 -0.66
C ALA A 138 -10.88 10.18 0.61
N GLU A 139 -12.16 10.48 0.46
CA GLU A 139 -13.09 10.65 1.57
C GLU A 139 -13.18 9.36 2.39
N LEU A 140 -13.33 8.19 1.74
CA LEU A 140 -13.36 6.89 2.41
C LEU A 140 -12.09 6.64 3.23
N ARG A 141 -10.90 6.93 2.66
CA ARG A 141 -9.62 6.80 3.37
C ARG A 141 -9.52 7.71 4.60
N VAL A 142 -9.99 8.94 4.47
CA VAL A 142 -9.97 9.91 5.57
C VAL A 142 -10.97 9.49 6.65
N LYS A 143 -12.21 9.17 6.29
CA LYS A 143 -13.25 8.70 7.21
C LYS A 143 -12.81 7.48 8.00
N ALA A 144 -12.22 6.48 7.34
CA ALA A 144 -11.80 5.23 7.98
C ALA A 144 -10.73 5.41 9.08
N ARG A 145 -9.99 6.52 9.08
CA ARG A 145 -8.90 6.80 10.03
C ARG A 145 -9.04 8.14 10.74
N PHE A 146 -10.22 8.76 10.64
CA PHE A 146 -10.45 10.13 11.11
C PHE A 146 -10.09 10.30 12.58
N ASP A 147 -10.58 9.41 13.45
CA ASP A 147 -10.34 9.50 14.90
C ASP A 147 -8.85 9.36 15.24
N ALA A 148 -8.15 8.44 14.57
CA ALA A 148 -6.70 8.28 14.75
C ALA A 148 -5.95 9.56 14.34
N TYR A 149 -6.29 10.14 13.18
CA TYR A 149 -5.69 11.39 12.72
C TYR A 149 -5.98 12.55 13.68
N MET A 150 -7.21 12.66 14.19
CA MET A 150 -7.57 13.69 15.16
C MET A 150 -6.89 13.48 16.51
N ASN A 151 -6.67 12.23 16.92
CA ASN A 151 -5.91 11.91 18.11
C ASN A 151 -4.44 12.34 17.96
N ASP A 152 -3.81 12.03 16.83
CA ASP A 152 -2.44 12.46 16.52
C ASP A 152 -2.30 14.00 16.57
N VAL A 153 -3.31 14.73 16.07
CA VAL A 153 -3.34 16.20 16.11
C VAL A 153 -3.52 16.74 17.52
N LYS A 154 -4.44 16.16 18.31
CA LYS A 154 -4.77 16.65 19.66
C LYS A 154 -3.67 16.35 20.68
N CYS A 155 -3.08 15.16 20.62
CA CYS A 155 -2.11 14.71 21.60
C CYS A 155 -0.66 15.08 21.23
N GLY A 156 -0.44 15.61 20.02
CA GLY A 156 0.89 15.69 19.42
C GLY A 156 1.37 14.29 19.01
N TYR A 157 2.18 14.21 17.96
CA TYR A 157 2.75 12.94 17.51
C TYR A 157 3.67 12.36 18.59
N VAL A 158 3.30 11.21 19.18
CA VAL A 158 4.17 10.41 20.05
C VAL A 158 4.75 9.26 19.22
N PRO A 159 6.07 9.24 18.92
CA PRO A 159 6.67 8.14 18.18
C PRO A 159 6.46 6.81 18.92
N LYS A 160 6.04 5.76 18.21
CA LYS A 160 5.79 4.40 18.77
C LYS A 160 6.98 3.81 19.55
N SER A 161 8.19 4.31 19.36
CA SER A 161 9.39 3.90 20.13
C SER A 161 9.38 4.34 21.60
N GLN A 162 8.36 5.09 22.04
CA GLN A 162 8.18 5.50 23.44
C GLN A 162 6.93 4.86 24.11
N ALA A 163 6.25 3.94 23.44
CA ALA A 163 4.99 3.36 23.91
C ALA A 163 5.15 2.07 24.76
N THR A 164 6.33 1.80 25.32
CA THR A 164 6.53 0.66 26.22
C THR A 164 7.34 1.06 27.44
N GLU A 165 6.65 1.59 28.46
CA GLU A 165 6.83 1.19 29.86
C GLU A 165 5.44 1.21 30.50
N SER A 166 4.79 0.04 30.57
CA SER A 166 3.69 -0.11 31.52
C SER A 166 4.31 -0.14 32.93
N PRO A 167 3.81 0.63 33.91
CA PRO A 167 4.35 0.55 35.26
C PRO A 167 4.13 -0.85 35.80
N GLU A 168 5.18 -1.46 36.37
CA GLU A 168 5.05 -2.67 37.18
C GLU A 168 4.02 -2.41 38.29
N VAL A 169 2.89 -3.09 38.22
CA VAL A 169 1.97 -3.16 39.36
C VAL A 169 2.59 -4.17 40.34
N ASN A 170 3.29 -3.64 41.34
CA ASN A 170 3.65 -4.42 42.52
C ASN A 170 2.37 -4.71 43.31
N THR A 171 1.94 -5.97 43.28
CA THR A 171 1.07 -6.59 44.30
C THR A 171 1.65 -7.93 44.67
#